data_AF-A0A3B0RZ35-F1
#
_entry.id   AF-A0A3B0RZ35-F1
#
_cell.length_a   1.000
_cell.length_b   1.000
_cell.length_c   1.000
_cell.angle_alpha   90.00
_cell.angle_beta   90.00
_cell.angle_gamma   90.00
#
_symmetry.space_group_name_H-M   'P 1'
#
loop_
_entity.id
_entity.type
_entity.pdbx_description
1 polymer ?
#
loop_
_entity_poly.entity_id
_entity_poly.type
_entity_poly.pdbx_seq_one_letter_code
_entity_poly.pdbx_strand_id
1 'polypeptide(L)'
;MKHNRRLLSAAVILLMVGVVGQFATHSMTQKKNMPMMRDMGRMMQSRMPPGINPKQLPEPESVGARLLGRYCSQCHGVPGPGIHTADEWPVVVARMNRRMQMMSGGSMMMSIEAPDDRQLKILMTYLEKNGQRTIDARKLAGADAPDGKAFKKTCSQCHALPDPAQHTSGEWPAVIQRMRVNMSTMGKELPDQTTTDMILSFLQKHAAK
;
A
#
# COMPACT_ATOMS: atom_id res chain seq x y z
N MET A 1 -50.92 -59.97 3.63
CA MET A 1 -50.71 -58.50 3.54
C MET A 1 -49.21 -58.19 3.55
N LYS A 2 -48.54 -58.28 2.39
CA LYS A 2 -47.06 -58.27 2.30
C LYS A 2 -46.54 -57.23 1.28
N HIS A 3 -47.29 -56.16 1.04
CA HIS A 3 -47.00 -55.18 -0.02
C HIS A 3 -46.76 -53.72 0.42
N ASN A 4 -46.88 -53.38 1.71
CA ASN A 4 -46.73 -51.97 2.13
C ASN A 4 -45.40 -51.59 2.81
N ARG A 5 -44.43 -52.51 2.93
CA ARG A 5 -43.12 -52.21 3.55
C ARG A 5 -42.02 -51.79 2.56
N ARG A 6 -42.24 -51.93 1.25
CA ARG A 6 -41.22 -51.58 0.23
C ARG A 6 -41.25 -50.11 -0.22
N LEU A 7 -42.36 -49.40 0.02
CA LEU A 7 -42.50 -47.99 -0.37
C LEU A 7 -41.89 -47.01 0.64
N LEU A 8 -41.76 -47.41 1.92
CA LEU A 8 -41.15 -46.55 2.96
C LEU A 8 -39.61 -46.56 2.96
N SER A 9 -38.97 -47.58 2.38
CA SER A 9 -37.51 -47.64 2.30
C SER A 9 -36.94 -46.81 1.14
N ALA A 10 -37.75 -46.45 0.15
CA ALA A 10 -37.31 -45.63 -0.99
C ALA A 10 -37.29 -44.11 -0.68
N ALA A 11 -38.07 -43.66 0.30
CA ALA A 11 -38.21 -42.23 0.62
C ALA A 11 -37.06 -41.67 1.48
N VAL A 12 -36.33 -42.51 2.23
CA VAL A 12 -35.25 -42.04 3.13
C VAL A 12 -33.89 -41.93 2.41
N ILE A 13 -33.67 -42.69 1.34
CA ILE A 13 -32.41 -42.63 0.57
C ILE A 13 -32.33 -41.35 -0.29
N LEU A 14 -33.47 -40.82 -0.75
CA LEU A 14 -33.48 -39.57 -1.53
C LEU A 14 -33.16 -38.31 -0.69
N LEU A 15 -33.31 -38.36 0.64
CA LEU A 15 -33.05 -37.21 1.52
C LEU A 15 -31.57 -37.08 1.93
N MET A 16 -30.77 -38.15 1.85
CA MET A 16 -29.33 -38.11 2.12
C MET A 16 -28.49 -37.67 0.91
N VAL A 17 -28.99 -37.86 -0.32
CA VAL A 17 -28.29 -37.40 -1.54
C VAL A 17 -28.45 -35.88 -1.73
N GLY A 18 -29.54 -35.29 -1.24
CA GLY A 18 -29.79 -33.84 -1.34
C GLY A 18 -28.84 -32.97 -0.51
N VAL A 19 -28.39 -33.45 0.66
CA VAL A 19 -27.53 -32.66 1.56
C VAL A 19 -26.07 -32.64 1.09
N VAL A 20 -25.56 -33.71 0.46
CA VAL A 20 -24.17 -33.76 -0.05
C VAL A 20 -23.99 -32.87 -1.30
N GLY A 21 -25.04 -32.68 -2.11
CA GLY A 21 -24.99 -31.84 -3.31
C GLY A 21 -24.81 -30.34 -3.04
N GLN A 22 -25.24 -29.84 -1.87
CA GLN A 22 -25.10 -28.43 -1.51
C GLN A 22 -23.69 -28.05 -1.02
N PHE A 23 -22.91 -29.00 -0.48
CA PHE A 23 -21.52 -28.75 -0.07
C PHE A 23 -20.54 -28.74 -1.27
N ALA A 24 -20.84 -29.47 -2.34
CA ALA A 24 -19.98 -29.50 -3.54
C ALA A 24 -20.10 -28.22 -4.39
N THR A 25 -21.25 -27.56 -4.39
CA THR A 25 -21.50 -26.35 -5.20
C THR A 25 -20.90 -25.09 -4.60
N HIS A 26 -20.68 -25.00 -3.29
CA HIS A 26 -19.95 -23.90 -2.66
C HIS A 26 -18.43 -23.94 -2.93
N SER A 27 -17.85 -25.13 -3.12
CA SER A 27 -16.41 -25.31 -3.32
C SER A 27 -15.95 -24.94 -4.74
N MET A 28 -16.81 -25.11 -5.76
CA MET A 28 -16.45 -24.84 -7.16
C MET A 28 -16.50 -23.35 -7.54
N THR A 29 -17.37 -22.55 -6.90
CA THR A 29 -17.44 -21.09 -7.09
C THR A 29 -16.25 -20.38 -6.43
N GLN A 30 -15.73 -20.91 -5.32
CA GLN A 30 -14.57 -20.36 -4.63
C GLN A 30 -13.27 -20.50 -5.44
N LYS A 31 -13.08 -21.60 -6.18
CA LYS A 31 -11.88 -21.83 -7.01
C LYS A 31 -11.80 -20.97 -8.27
N LYS A 32 -12.94 -20.59 -8.88
CA LYS A 32 -12.97 -19.80 -10.12
C LYS A 32 -12.78 -18.29 -9.92
N ASN A 33 -12.96 -17.79 -8.69
CA ASN A 33 -12.83 -16.37 -8.38
C ASN A 33 -11.41 -15.94 -7.96
N MET A 34 -10.54 -16.89 -7.58
CA MET A 34 -9.15 -16.59 -7.22
C MET A 34 -8.30 -15.96 -8.35
N PRO A 35 -8.40 -16.38 -9.63
CA PRO A 35 -7.62 -15.79 -10.72
C PRO A 35 -7.99 -14.32 -10.96
N MET A 36 -9.29 -14.00 -10.99
CA MET A 36 -9.78 -12.63 -11.19
C MET A 36 -9.33 -11.68 -10.08
N MET A 37 -9.32 -12.14 -8.82
CA MET A 37 -8.85 -11.32 -7.70
C MET A 37 -7.35 -11.06 -7.74
N ARG A 38 -6.58 -12.08 -8.11
CA ARG A 38 -5.14 -11.93 -8.31
C ARG A 38 -4.83 -10.95 -9.44
N ASP A 39 -5.62 -10.98 -10.51
CA ASP A 39 -5.47 -10.06 -11.64
C ASP A 39 -5.88 -8.62 -11.29
N MET A 40 -6.92 -8.41 -10.46
CA MET A 40 -7.27 -7.07 -9.97
C MET A 40 -6.19 -6.49 -9.05
N GLY A 41 -5.64 -7.29 -8.13
CA GLY A 41 -4.52 -6.87 -7.28
C GLY A 41 -3.28 -6.50 -8.09
N ARG A 42 -2.98 -7.29 -9.14
CA ARG A 42 -1.88 -7.00 -10.07
C ARG A 42 -2.10 -5.71 -10.85
N MET A 43 -3.32 -5.49 -11.37
CA MET A 43 -3.67 -4.26 -12.07
C MET A 43 -3.58 -3.02 -11.17
N MET A 44 -3.99 -3.11 -9.90
CA MET A 44 -3.88 -1.99 -8.96
C MET A 44 -2.44 -1.71 -8.55
N GLN A 45 -1.62 -2.75 -8.37
CA GLN A 45 -0.18 -2.59 -8.12
C GLN A 45 0.54 -1.85 -9.26
N SER A 46 0.16 -2.07 -10.52
CA SER A 46 0.74 -1.34 -11.65
C SER A 46 0.33 0.14 -11.75
N ARG A 47 -0.63 0.60 -10.93
CA ARG A 47 -1.07 2.00 -10.90
C ARG A 47 -0.51 2.80 -9.71
N MET A 48 0.21 2.14 -8.81
CA MET A 48 0.77 2.74 -7.61
C MET A 48 2.28 2.48 -7.57
N PRO A 49 3.07 3.35 -6.90
CA PRO A 49 4.46 3.05 -6.64
C PRO A 49 4.59 1.71 -5.89
N PRO A 50 5.70 0.98 -6.06
CA PRO A 50 6.02 -0.18 -5.24
C PRO A 50 5.86 0.11 -3.75
N GLY A 51 5.25 -0.82 -3.02
CA GLY A 51 5.11 -0.70 -1.58
C GLY A 51 6.45 -0.82 -0.86
N ILE A 52 6.51 -0.27 0.35
CA ILE A 52 7.65 -0.44 1.26
C ILE A 52 7.55 -1.78 1.99
N ASN A 53 8.70 -2.40 2.28
CA ASN A 53 8.75 -3.54 3.19
C ASN A 53 8.31 -3.07 4.59
N PRO A 54 7.32 -3.71 5.25
CA PRO A 54 6.88 -3.32 6.59
C PRO A 54 8.00 -3.23 7.62
N LYS A 55 9.07 -4.04 7.49
CA LYS A 55 10.23 -3.99 8.39
C LYS A 55 11.09 -2.73 8.25
N GLN A 56 10.91 -1.98 7.16
CA GLN A 56 11.60 -0.71 6.87
C GLN A 56 10.74 0.50 7.21
N LEU A 57 9.54 0.29 7.78
CA LEU A 57 8.73 1.38 8.30
C LEU A 57 9.41 2.02 9.52
N PRO A 58 9.25 3.34 9.74
CA PRO A 58 9.61 3.96 11.00
C PRO A 58 8.92 3.26 12.18
N GLU A 59 9.65 2.99 13.26
CA GLU A 59 9.10 2.29 14.44
C GLU A 59 8.27 1.03 14.03
N PRO A 60 8.89 0.04 13.36
CA PRO A 60 8.15 -1.05 12.69
C PRO A 60 7.36 -1.93 13.68
N GLU A 61 7.78 -1.95 14.95
CA GLU A 61 7.12 -2.65 16.05
C GLU A 61 6.06 -1.80 16.77
N SER A 62 5.77 -0.59 16.30
CA SER A 62 4.68 0.22 16.84
C SER A 62 3.32 -0.36 16.42
N VAL A 63 2.28 -0.05 17.21
CA VAL A 63 0.91 -0.42 16.85
C VAL A 63 0.52 0.21 15.51
N GLY A 64 0.91 1.48 15.27
CA GLY A 64 0.63 2.18 14.02
C GLY A 64 1.24 1.51 12.78
N ALA A 65 2.52 1.15 12.83
CA ALA A 65 3.20 0.45 11.74
C ALA A 65 2.55 -0.91 11.43
N ARG A 66 2.19 -1.68 12.48
CA ARG A 66 1.47 -2.95 12.30
C ARG A 66 0.09 -2.77 11.68
N LEU A 67 -0.67 -1.76 12.10
CA LEU A 67 -1.99 -1.46 11.52
C LEU A 67 -1.86 -1.02 10.05
N LEU A 68 -0.85 -0.21 9.72
CA LEU A 68 -0.57 0.19 8.35
C LEU A 68 -0.29 -1.03 7.46
N GLY A 69 0.59 -1.93 7.94
CA GLY A 69 0.88 -3.18 7.26
C GLY A 69 -0.35 -4.07 7.10
N ARG A 70 -1.14 -4.24 8.16
CA ARG A 70 -2.35 -5.08 8.17
C ARG A 70 -3.39 -4.58 7.17
N TYR A 71 -3.72 -3.29 7.22
CA TYR A 71 -4.86 -2.75 6.48
C TYR A 71 -4.52 -2.37 5.05
N CYS A 72 -3.40 -1.69 4.84
CA CYS A 72 -3.08 -1.09 3.55
C CYS A 72 -2.41 -2.06 2.57
N SER A 73 -1.94 -3.23 3.04
CA SER A 73 -1.38 -4.28 2.17
C SER A 73 -2.44 -5.15 1.48
N GLN A 74 -3.72 -5.07 1.90
CA GLN A 74 -4.78 -5.96 1.42
C GLN A 74 -5.11 -5.78 -0.06
N CYS A 75 -4.81 -4.60 -0.64
CA CYS A 75 -5.15 -4.28 -2.03
C CYS A 75 -3.93 -3.93 -2.90
N HIS A 76 -2.92 -3.28 -2.34
CA HIS A 76 -1.69 -2.89 -3.03
C HIS A 76 -0.51 -2.94 -2.05
N GLY A 77 0.70 -2.63 -2.51
CA GLY A 77 1.87 -2.56 -1.62
C GLY A 77 1.67 -1.53 -0.49
N VAL A 78 2.27 -1.78 0.67
CA VAL A 78 2.16 -0.87 1.83
C VAL A 78 2.74 0.50 1.47
N PRO A 79 1.99 1.60 1.62
CA PRO A 79 2.53 2.92 1.32
C PRO A 79 3.55 3.31 2.39
N GLY A 80 4.68 3.88 1.96
CA GLY A 80 5.63 4.50 2.89
C GLY A 80 5.06 5.80 3.46
N PRO A 81 5.19 6.07 4.78
CA PRO A 81 4.71 7.32 5.38
C PRO A 81 5.27 8.59 4.73
N GLY A 82 6.47 8.52 4.15
CA GLY A 82 7.10 9.63 3.43
C GLY A 82 6.56 9.93 2.03
N ILE A 83 5.50 9.29 1.53
CA ILE A 83 4.92 9.65 0.22
C ILE A 83 4.01 10.88 0.28
N HIS A 84 3.50 11.20 1.48
CA HIS A 84 2.63 12.34 1.74
C HIS A 84 3.14 13.09 2.97
N THR A 85 2.89 14.39 3.02
CA THR A 85 3.08 15.22 4.21
C THR A 85 2.05 14.86 5.29
N ALA A 86 2.31 15.29 6.54
CA ALA A 86 1.39 15.09 7.65
C ALA A 86 -0.02 15.62 7.32
N ASP A 87 -0.12 16.82 6.72
CA ASP A 87 -1.40 17.46 6.41
C ASP A 87 -2.15 16.80 5.24
N GLU A 88 -1.46 16.05 4.38
CA GLU A 88 -2.07 15.32 3.26
C GLU A 88 -2.64 13.95 3.69
N TRP A 89 -2.07 13.33 4.73
CA TRP A 89 -2.48 12.01 5.19
C TRP A 89 -3.96 11.88 5.56
N PRO A 90 -4.59 12.85 6.26
CA PRO A 90 -6.02 12.80 6.58
C PRO A 90 -6.91 12.51 5.38
N VAL A 91 -6.68 13.20 4.27
CA VAL A 91 -7.49 13.04 3.05
C VAL A 91 -7.27 11.67 2.42
N VAL A 92 -6.02 11.20 2.37
CA VAL A 92 -5.66 9.90 1.79
C VAL A 92 -6.25 8.75 2.60
N VAL A 93 -6.09 8.79 3.92
CA VAL A 93 -6.61 7.76 4.84
C VAL A 93 -8.13 7.74 4.83
N ALA A 94 -8.80 8.91 4.84
CA ALA A 94 -10.26 8.96 4.77
C ALA A 94 -10.80 8.29 3.48
N ARG A 95 -10.15 8.55 2.34
CA ARG A 95 -10.50 7.92 1.06
C ARG A 95 -10.32 6.40 1.09
N MET A 96 -9.21 5.91 1.65
CA MET A 96 -8.94 4.47 1.74
C MET A 96 -9.86 3.78 2.74
N ASN A 97 -10.09 4.37 3.92
CA ASN A 97 -11.02 3.83 4.90
C ASN A 97 -12.44 3.70 4.32
N ARG A 98 -12.97 4.75 3.66
CA ARG A 98 -14.29 4.65 3.00
C ARG A 98 -14.35 3.49 2.01
N ARG A 99 -13.30 3.31 1.21
CA ARG A 99 -13.21 2.19 0.26
C ARG A 99 -13.19 0.84 0.98
N MET A 100 -12.41 0.70 2.06
CA MET A 100 -12.34 -0.52 2.86
C MET A 100 -13.68 -0.84 3.53
N GLN A 101 -14.36 0.15 4.11
CA GLN A 101 -15.69 -0.03 4.72
C GLN A 101 -16.75 -0.47 3.70
N MET A 102 -16.72 0.07 2.48
CA MET A 102 -17.61 -0.41 1.41
C MET A 102 -17.31 -1.87 1.00
N MET A 103 -16.05 -2.31 1.11
CA MET A 103 -15.63 -3.65 0.72
C MET A 103 -15.74 -4.69 1.85
N SER A 104 -15.80 -4.26 3.11
CA SER A 104 -15.93 -5.17 4.27
C SER A 104 -17.35 -5.75 4.41
N GLY A 105 -18.36 -5.07 3.88
CA GLY A 105 -19.78 -5.43 3.99
C GLY A 105 -20.30 -6.54 3.06
N GLY A 106 -19.43 -7.34 2.41
CA GLY A 106 -19.83 -8.60 1.76
C GLY A 106 -20.56 -8.52 0.41
N SER A 107 -20.76 -7.33 -0.16
CA SER A 107 -21.41 -7.18 -1.49
C SER A 107 -20.48 -7.43 -2.68
N MET A 108 -19.17 -7.60 -2.46
CA MET A 108 -18.17 -7.76 -3.50
C MET A 108 -17.27 -8.94 -3.11
N MET A 109 -16.79 -9.69 -4.10
CA MET A 109 -16.08 -10.97 -3.92
C MET A 109 -14.78 -10.92 -3.07
N MET A 110 -14.42 -9.79 -2.45
CA MET A 110 -13.26 -9.58 -1.56
C MET A 110 -13.74 -9.36 -0.12
N SER A 111 -13.29 -10.19 0.82
CA SER A 111 -13.42 -9.91 2.26
C SER A 111 -12.26 -9.02 2.70
N ILE A 112 -12.43 -7.71 2.67
CA ILE A 112 -11.43 -6.74 3.13
C ILE A 112 -11.73 -6.36 4.58
N GLU A 113 -10.72 -6.45 5.44
CA GLU A 113 -10.81 -5.93 6.80
C GLU A 113 -10.76 -4.41 6.78
N ALA A 114 -11.63 -3.75 7.54
CA ALA A 114 -11.62 -2.31 7.76
C ALA A 114 -11.29 -1.98 9.22
N PRO A 115 -10.53 -0.90 9.51
CA PRO A 115 -10.23 -0.50 10.87
C PRO A 115 -11.48 0.01 11.58
N ASP A 116 -11.57 -0.24 12.89
CA ASP A 116 -12.48 0.51 13.76
C ASP A 116 -11.98 1.94 14.00
N ASP A 117 -12.78 2.79 14.64
CA ASP A 117 -12.45 4.20 14.87
C ASP A 117 -11.16 4.38 15.69
N ARG A 118 -10.90 3.49 16.66
CA ARG A 118 -9.70 3.56 17.50
C ARG A 118 -8.46 3.22 16.69
N GLN A 119 -8.52 2.15 15.90
CA GLN A 119 -7.45 1.72 15.01
C GLN A 119 -7.18 2.77 13.93
N LEU A 120 -8.22 3.36 13.36
CA LEU A 120 -8.10 4.42 12.37
C LEU A 120 -7.39 5.64 12.94
N LYS A 121 -7.71 6.04 14.18
CA LYS A 121 -7.03 7.15 14.87
C LYS A 121 -5.55 6.87 15.12
N ILE A 122 -5.21 5.64 15.55
CA ILE A 122 -3.81 5.22 15.74
C ILE A 122 -3.05 5.24 14.42
N LEU A 123 -3.66 4.71 13.35
CA LEU A 123 -3.09 4.70 12.01
C LEU A 123 -2.83 6.12 11.50
N MET A 124 -3.80 7.03 11.68
CA MET A 124 -3.67 8.43 11.29
C MET A 124 -2.51 9.10 12.02
N THR A 125 -2.49 9.00 13.35
CA THR A 125 -1.44 9.59 14.20
C THR A 125 -0.05 9.10 13.78
N TYR A 126 0.06 7.81 13.46
CA TYR A 126 1.31 7.23 13.00
C TYR A 126 1.76 7.77 11.63
N LEU A 127 0.84 7.91 10.68
CA LEU A 127 1.13 8.46 9.36
C LEU A 127 1.48 9.95 9.40
N GLU A 128 0.77 10.74 10.20
CA GLU A 128 1.06 12.16 10.42
C GLU A 128 2.45 12.34 11.05
N LYS A 129 2.75 11.59 12.12
CA LYS A 129 4.06 11.63 12.80
C LYS A 129 5.23 11.33 11.86
N ASN A 130 5.03 10.37 10.95
CA ASN A 130 6.07 9.87 10.06
C ASN A 130 5.93 10.41 8.62
N GLY A 131 5.09 11.42 8.42
CA GLY A 131 4.85 12.05 7.13
C GLY A 131 6.11 12.72 6.59
N GLN A 132 6.13 12.96 5.28
CA GLN A 132 7.26 13.62 4.63
C GLN A 132 7.47 15.01 5.19
N ARG A 133 8.71 15.29 5.59
CA ARG A 133 9.16 16.66 5.85
C ARG A 133 9.49 17.32 4.51
N THR A 134 8.97 18.52 4.31
CA THR A 134 9.19 19.29 3.07
C THR A 134 10.01 20.53 3.35
N ILE A 135 10.68 21.02 2.32
CA ILE A 135 11.45 22.26 2.38
C ILE A 135 11.10 23.19 1.23
N ASP A 136 11.05 24.50 1.52
CA ASP A 136 11.15 25.50 0.46
C ASP A 136 12.59 25.52 -0.04
N ALA A 137 12.79 25.07 -1.27
CA ALA A 137 14.11 24.94 -1.87
C ALA A 137 14.91 26.25 -1.85
N ARG A 138 14.25 27.41 -1.88
CA ARG A 138 14.92 28.73 -1.83
C ARG A 138 15.66 28.96 -0.51
N LYS A 139 15.33 28.20 0.53
CA LYS A 139 15.99 28.26 1.85
C LYS A 139 17.26 27.42 1.91
N LEU A 140 17.53 26.58 0.89
CA LEU A 140 18.74 25.76 0.84
C LEU A 140 19.88 26.53 0.17
N ALA A 141 21.03 26.59 0.84
CA ALA A 141 22.24 27.13 0.24
C ALA A 141 22.62 26.32 -1.00
N GLY A 142 22.94 26.98 -2.12
CA GLY A 142 23.27 26.29 -3.38
C GLY A 142 22.06 25.78 -4.17
N ALA A 143 20.82 26.14 -3.81
CA ALA A 143 19.63 25.69 -4.53
C ALA A 143 19.60 26.05 -6.03
N ASP A 144 20.36 27.07 -6.46
CA ASP A 144 20.45 27.49 -7.86
C ASP A 144 21.74 27.03 -8.57
N ALA A 145 22.63 26.36 -7.85
CA ALA A 145 23.74 25.63 -8.44
C ALA A 145 23.23 24.40 -9.22
N PRO A 146 24.04 23.80 -10.12
CA PRO A 146 23.60 22.69 -10.97
C PRO A 146 23.01 21.50 -10.18
N ASP A 147 23.61 21.15 -9.05
CA ASP A 147 23.18 20.08 -8.15
C ASP A 147 21.85 20.40 -7.47
N GLY A 148 21.68 21.61 -6.95
CA GLY A 148 20.42 22.09 -6.37
C GLY A 148 19.29 22.14 -7.39
N LYS A 149 19.56 22.55 -8.64
CA LYS A 149 18.59 22.54 -9.74
C LYS A 149 18.18 21.12 -10.13
N ALA A 150 19.15 20.19 -10.23
CA ALA A 150 18.89 18.78 -10.50
C ALA A 150 18.00 18.15 -9.41
N PHE A 151 18.30 18.43 -8.15
CA PHE A 151 17.50 18.01 -6.99
C PHE A 151 16.07 18.54 -7.07
N LYS A 152 15.88 19.86 -7.22
CA LYS A 152 14.55 20.47 -7.33
C LYS A 152 13.74 19.84 -8.47
N LYS A 153 14.30 19.81 -9.68
CA LYS A 153 13.62 19.30 -10.88
C LYS A 153 13.22 17.83 -10.73
N THR A 154 14.09 17.00 -10.14
CA THR A 154 13.89 15.55 -10.09
C THR A 154 13.01 15.12 -8.93
N CYS A 155 13.27 15.64 -7.73
CA CYS A 155 12.60 15.19 -6.51
C CYS A 155 11.19 15.78 -6.34
N SER A 156 10.82 16.83 -7.08
CA SER A 156 9.46 17.38 -7.08
C SER A 156 8.58 16.86 -8.23
N GLN A 157 9.01 15.83 -8.97
CA GLN A 157 8.23 15.34 -10.12
C GLN A 157 6.89 14.68 -9.73
N CYS A 158 6.78 14.14 -8.51
CA CYS A 158 5.64 13.30 -8.11
C CYS A 158 4.95 13.74 -6.80
N HIS A 159 5.70 14.28 -5.85
CA HIS A 159 5.20 14.72 -4.55
C HIS A 159 5.93 16.01 -4.14
N ALA A 160 5.55 16.59 -2.99
CA ALA A 160 6.22 17.76 -2.45
C ALA A 160 7.73 17.54 -2.30
N LEU A 161 8.52 18.61 -2.41
CA LEU A 161 9.98 18.52 -2.39
C LEU A 161 10.46 18.09 -0.98
N PRO A 162 11.20 16.97 -0.86
CA PRO A 162 11.64 16.45 0.43
C PRO A 162 12.67 17.37 1.09
N ASP A 163 12.61 17.52 2.42
CA ASP A 163 13.67 18.14 3.21
C ASP A 163 14.90 17.21 3.26
N PRO A 164 16.09 17.64 2.77
CA PRO A 164 17.31 16.85 2.88
C PRO A 164 17.69 16.49 4.33
N ALA A 165 17.27 17.29 5.32
CA ALA A 165 17.56 17.05 6.72
C ALA A 165 16.63 16.01 7.39
N GLN A 166 15.82 15.28 6.62
CA GLN A 166 14.99 14.18 7.13
C GLN A 166 15.73 12.83 7.17
N HIS A 167 16.87 12.72 6.48
CA HIS A 167 17.73 11.55 6.48
C HIS A 167 19.19 11.99 6.70
N THR A 168 20.00 11.07 7.21
CA THR A 168 21.45 11.22 7.32
C THR A 168 22.12 11.06 5.95
N SER A 169 23.37 11.54 5.83
CA SER A 169 24.16 11.40 4.61
C SER A 169 24.31 9.93 4.14
N GLY A 170 24.41 8.99 5.09
CA GLY A 170 24.53 7.56 4.81
C GLY A 170 23.23 6.88 4.36
N GLU A 171 22.07 7.46 4.67
CA GLU A 171 20.76 6.90 4.31
C GLU A 171 20.31 7.33 2.90
N TRP A 172 20.75 8.49 2.43
CA TRP A 172 20.36 9.04 1.13
C TRP A 172 20.59 8.12 -0.08
N PRO A 173 21.71 7.36 -0.18
CA PRO A 173 21.88 6.40 -1.27
C PRO A 173 20.73 5.38 -1.38
N ALA A 174 20.27 4.84 -0.25
CA ALA A 174 19.16 3.89 -0.23
C ALA A 174 17.82 4.53 -0.61
N VAL A 175 17.61 5.79 -0.21
CA VAL A 175 16.42 6.57 -0.58
C VAL A 175 16.37 6.84 -2.09
N ILE A 176 17.49 7.30 -2.68
CA ILE A 176 17.58 7.54 -4.12
C ILE A 176 17.34 6.25 -4.91
N GLN A 177 17.96 5.15 -4.48
CA GLN A 177 17.78 3.86 -5.16
C GLN A 177 16.31 3.41 -5.17
N ARG A 178 15.61 3.57 -4.03
CA ARG A 178 14.17 3.29 -3.95
C ARG A 178 13.36 4.21 -4.86
N MET A 179 13.68 5.50 -4.91
CA MET A 179 12.97 6.45 -5.78
C MET A 179 13.19 6.14 -7.26
N ARG A 180 14.39 5.74 -7.68
CA ARG A 180 14.63 5.30 -9.07
C ARG A 180 13.76 4.10 -9.47
N VAL A 181 13.61 3.12 -8.58
CA VAL A 181 12.71 1.98 -8.82
C VAL A 181 11.24 2.42 -8.92
N ASN A 182 10.81 3.32 -8.03
CA ASN A 182 9.46 3.87 -8.06
C ASN A 182 9.20 4.66 -9.34
N MET A 183 10.13 5.52 -9.74
CA MET A 183 10.05 6.31 -10.98
C MET A 183 9.94 5.40 -12.20
N SER A 184 10.79 4.37 -12.28
CA SER A 184 10.75 3.39 -13.38
C SER A 184 9.40 2.66 -13.45
N THR A 185 8.91 2.18 -12.30
CA THR A 185 7.61 1.48 -12.23
C THR A 185 6.44 2.38 -12.61
N MET A 186 6.54 3.68 -12.30
CA MET A 186 5.53 4.69 -12.61
C MET A 186 5.71 5.33 -14.00
N GLY A 187 6.65 4.83 -14.82
CA GLY A 187 6.92 5.36 -16.16
C GLY A 187 7.41 6.82 -16.17
N LYS A 188 8.10 7.26 -15.13
CA LYS A 188 8.69 8.60 -15.03
C LYS A 188 10.08 8.65 -15.66
N GLU A 189 10.46 9.84 -16.09
CA GLU A 189 11.80 10.11 -16.64
C GLU A 189 12.86 9.85 -15.55
N LEU A 190 13.77 8.91 -15.81
CA LEU A 190 14.87 8.60 -14.89
C LEU A 190 16.04 9.55 -15.11
N PRO A 191 16.64 10.12 -14.04
CA PRO A 191 17.90 10.84 -14.18
C PRO A 191 19.00 9.87 -14.61
N ASP A 192 19.91 10.34 -15.47
CA ASP A 192 21.15 9.63 -15.79
C ASP A 192 22.09 9.56 -14.58
N GLN A 193 23.23 8.89 -14.73
CA GLN A 193 24.16 8.69 -13.61
C GLN A 193 24.74 10.01 -13.12
N THR A 194 25.18 10.89 -14.03
CA THR A 194 25.71 12.22 -13.70
C THR A 194 24.71 13.05 -12.90
N THR A 195 23.45 13.06 -13.31
CA THR A 195 22.37 13.77 -12.60
C THR A 195 22.08 13.13 -11.26
N THR A 196 22.12 11.80 -11.17
CA THR A 196 21.95 11.07 -9.90
C THR A 196 23.04 11.43 -8.90
N ASP A 197 24.30 11.51 -9.33
CA ASP A 197 25.44 11.83 -8.48
C ASP A 197 25.39 13.29 -7.99
N MET A 198 24.94 14.22 -8.85
CA MET A 198 24.67 15.61 -8.46
C MET A 198 23.59 15.69 -7.37
N ILE A 199 22.47 14.98 -7.55
CA ILE A 199 21.37 14.95 -6.58
C ILE A 199 21.83 14.36 -5.25
N LEU A 200 22.57 13.24 -5.29
CA LEU A 200 23.09 12.59 -4.09
C LEU A 200 24.04 13.52 -3.33
N SER A 201 24.97 14.17 -4.03
CA SER A 201 25.92 15.12 -3.43
C SER A 201 25.18 16.27 -2.73
N PHE A 202 24.14 16.83 -3.37
CA PHE A 202 23.33 17.88 -2.79
C PHE A 202 22.59 17.39 -1.53
N LEU A 203 21.93 16.23 -1.60
CA LEU A 203 21.20 15.66 -0.47
C LEU A 203 22.12 15.37 0.72
N GLN A 204 23.29 14.79 0.49
CA GLN A 204 24.27 14.48 1.53
C GLN A 204 24.86 15.73 2.18
N LYS A 205 25.09 16.79 1.40
CA LYS A 205 25.56 18.09 1.91
C LYS A 205 24.55 18.76 2.85
N HIS A 206 23.27 18.58 2.60
CA HIS A 206 22.17 19.17 3.38
C HIS A 206 21.51 18.18 4.35
N ALA A 207 22.10 17.00 4.52
CA ALA A 207 21.56 15.93 5.35
C ALA A 207 21.52 16.29 6.85
N ALA A 208 20.76 15.51 7.62
CA ALA A 208 20.90 15.50 9.06
C ALA A 208 22.34 15.12 9.44
N LYS A 209 22.86 15.77 10.48
CA LYS A 209 24.19 15.48 11.04
C LYS A 209 24.21 14.13 11.74
#